data_AF-A0AAP5YA25-F1
#
_entry.id   AF-A0AAP5YA25-F1
#
_cell.length_a   1.000
_cell.length_b   1.000
_cell.length_c   1.000
_cell.angle_alpha   90.00
_cell.angle_beta   90.00
_cell.angle_gamma   90.00
#
_symmetry.space_group_name_H-M   'P 1'
#
loop_
_entity.id
_entity.type
_entity.pdbx_description
1 polymer ?
#
loop_
_entity_poly.entity_id
_entity_poly.type
_entity_poly.pdbx_seq_one_letter_code
_entity_poly.pdbx_strand_id
1 'polypeptide(L)'
;MLGDISLVQPIQGDPNVDIKLARIGWHLFRDPQLSSNGNVSCATCHNLQTNGAENTPVSTGVKGDGIRNSITVFNAALNYRFLWDGTENTLMAQIDGPIHNPMEMDSNWQTIQQYVKESEHYQALFNRDGELPINVHNIKSAIVEFVEGLQTPGAPFDAYLLGYTHVLSEQQIRGWKTFQTSGCVQCHQGKNIGGAMIQRFAYFKDKPVVEDSGRQLVTIEDEERFYFRVASLRNVALTSPYFHNGQVDKLSDAIQIMAKTQLGITMNDENVADIEAFLQSLTAPRPIILEVLENE
;
A
#
# COMPACT_ATOMS: atom_id res chain seq x y z
N MET A 1 -9.34 -19.25 29.93
CA MET A 1 -9.06 -17.84 29.59
C MET A 1 -8.65 -17.80 28.14
N LEU A 2 -9.60 -17.59 27.23
CA LEU A 2 -9.27 -17.20 25.86
C LEU A 2 -8.68 -15.79 26.00
N GLY A 3 -7.36 -15.66 25.83
CA GLY A 3 -6.71 -14.36 25.85
C GLY A 3 -7.42 -13.44 24.87
N ASP A 4 -7.67 -12.20 25.29
CA ASP A 4 -8.38 -11.20 24.51
C ASP A 4 -7.72 -11.10 23.11
N ILE A 5 -8.37 -11.65 22.08
CA ILE A 5 -7.83 -11.65 20.72
C ILE A 5 -8.05 -10.24 20.19
N SER A 6 -7.05 -9.37 20.37
CA SER A 6 -7.06 -8.05 19.75
C SER A 6 -7.13 -8.19 18.23
N LEU A 7 -8.16 -7.60 17.61
CA LEU A 7 -8.32 -7.57 16.16
C LEU A 7 -7.19 -6.80 15.47
N VAL A 8 -6.47 -5.92 16.18
CA VAL A 8 -5.35 -5.14 15.66
C VAL A 8 -4.07 -5.47 16.43
N GLN A 9 -2.96 -5.56 15.71
CA GLN A 9 -1.65 -5.89 16.27
C GLN A 9 -0.62 -4.81 15.89
N PRO A 10 0.34 -4.50 16.79
CA PRO A 10 1.35 -3.50 16.51
C PRO A 10 2.37 -3.96 15.45
N ILE A 11 2.92 -3.03 14.68
CA ILE A 11 4.20 -3.26 14.01
C ILE A 11 5.32 -3.12 15.04
N GLN A 12 6.10 -4.18 15.21
CA GLN A 12 7.18 -4.26 16.17
C GLN A 12 8.50 -4.51 15.47
N GLY A 13 9.50 -3.71 15.80
CA GLY A 13 10.85 -3.80 15.27
C GLY A 13 10.95 -3.46 13.79
N ASP A 14 12.19 -3.29 13.35
CA ASP A 14 12.51 -3.15 11.94
C ASP A 14 12.36 -4.50 11.22
N PRO A 15 12.00 -4.51 9.93
CA PRO A 15 11.94 -5.74 9.16
C PRO A 15 13.32 -6.37 9.04
N ASN A 16 13.39 -7.70 9.17
CA ASN A 16 14.62 -8.44 8.95
C ASN A 16 14.78 -8.74 7.45
N VAL A 17 15.62 -7.96 6.78
CA VAL A 17 15.89 -8.08 5.34
C VAL A 17 17.38 -8.23 5.07
N ASP A 18 17.72 -8.91 3.97
CA ASP A 18 19.06 -8.89 3.39
C ASP A 18 19.30 -7.53 2.72
N ILE A 19 20.03 -6.65 3.42
CA ILE A 19 20.31 -5.29 2.93
C ILE A 19 21.06 -5.28 1.60
N LYS A 20 21.88 -6.30 1.29
CA LYS A 20 22.61 -6.37 0.03
C LYS A 20 21.66 -6.66 -1.13
N LEU A 21 20.76 -7.63 -0.95
CA LEU A 21 19.74 -7.95 -1.94
C LEU A 21 18.72 -6.80 -2.08
N ALA A 22 18.30 -6.19 -0.98
CA ALA A 22 17.44 -5.01 -0.98
C ALA A 22 18.08 -3.82 -1.71
N ARG A 23 19.41 -3.65 -1.67
CA ARG A 23 20.11 -2.61 -2.43
C ARG A 23 19.97 -2.82 -3.94
N ILE A 24 20.02 -4.07 -4.42
CA ILE A 24 19.71 -4.38 -5.82
C ILE A 24 18.28 -3.95 -6.14
N GLY A 25 17.32 -4.30 -5.27
CA GLY A 25 15.92 -3.92 -5.40
C GLY A 25 15.69 -2.42 -5.43
N TRP A 26 16.40 -1.66 -4.58
CA TRP A 26 16.36 -0.20 -4.52
C TRP A 26 16.74 0.46 -5.84
N HIS A 27 17.81 -0.02 -6.48
CA HIS A 27 18.20 0.48 -7.80
C HIS A 27 17.13 0.14 -8.85
N LEU A 28 16.67 -1.10 -8.88
CA LEU A 28 15.64 -1.56 -9.83
C LEU A 28 14.31 -0.80 -9.67
N PHE A 29 13.85 -0.60 -8.43
CA PHE A 29 12.58 0.07 -8.12
C PHE A 29 12.52 1.51 -8.64
N ARG A 30 13.68 2.15 -8.78
CA ARG A 30 13.84 3.53 -9.23
C ARG A 30 14.28 3.67 -10.68
N ASP A 31 14.50 2.57 -11.39
CA ASP A 31 15.04 2.60 -12.74
C ASP A 31 13.93 2.71 -13.78
N PRO A 32 13.81 3.85 -14.48
CA PRO A 32 12.76 4.04 -15.46
C PRO A 32 13.01 3.25 -16.75
N GLN A 33 14.22 2.72 -16.97
CA GLN A 33 14.55 1.88 -18.12
C GLN A 33 13.85 0.51 -18.07
N LEU A 34 13.20 0.18 -16.96
CA LEU A 34 12.34 -0.99 -16.86
C LEU A 34 11.02 -0.84 -17.65
N SER A 35 10.57 0.40 -17.93
CA SER A 35 9.41 0.65 -18.79
C SER A 35 9.76 0.69 -20.27
N SER A 36 8.76 0.47 -21.15
CA SER A 36 8.96 0.42 -22.60
C SER A 36 9.52 1.70 -23.22
N ASN A 37 9.34 2.84 -22.54
CA ASN A 37 9.78 4.15 -23.02
C ASN A 37 10.89 4.78 -22.19
N GLY A 38 11.41 4.10 -21.16
CA GLY A 38 12.48 4.60 -20.32
C GLY A 38 12.11 5.76 -19.37
N ASN A 39 10.81 6.01 -19.14
CA ASN A 39 10.35 7.17 -18.36
C ASN A 39 9.57 6.82 -17.07
N VAL A 40 9.23 5.55 -16.85
CA VAL A 40 8.36 5.13 -15.73
C VAL A 40 9.07 4.06 -14.91
N SER A 41 9.16 4.27 -13.60
CA SER A 41 9.66 3.32 -12.62
C SER A 41 8.59 3.04 -11.56
N CYS A 42 8.81 2.06 -10.68
CA CYS A 42 7.93 1.89 -9.52
C CYS A 42 7.89 3.16 -8.67
N ALA A 43 9.04 3.83 -8.50
CA ALA A 43 9.16 5.09 -7.75
C ALA A 43 8.45 6.28 -8.39
N THR A 44 8.07 6.21 -9.68
CA THR A 44 7.28 7.26 -10.34
C THR A 44 5.90 7.38 -9.70
N CYS A 45 5.27 6.24 -9.39
CA CYS A 45 3.93 6.21 -8.76
C CYS A 45 4.01 6.01 -7.24
N HIS A 46 5.05 5.33 -6.74
CA HIS A 46 5.25 5.07 -5.31
C HIS A 46 6.37 5.94 -4.75
N ASN A 47 6.06 7.20 -4.44
CA ASN A 47 7.07 8.16 -4.02
C ASN A 47 7.65 7.84 -2.64
N LEU A 48 8.91 7.39 -2.63
CA LEU A 48 9.62 6.96 -1.42
C LEU A 48 10.03 8.13 -0.52
N GLN A 49 10.05 9.36 -1.04
CA GLN A 49 10.43 10.55 -0.27
C GLN A 49 9.29 11.11 0.60
N THR A 50 8.05 10.75 0.28
CA THR A 50 6.84 11.25 0.94
C THR A 50 6.19 10.15 1.78
N ASN A 51 5.18 9.49 1.22
CA ASN A 51 4.25 8.59 1.89
C ASN A 51 4.21 7.20 1.24
N GLY A 52 5.10 6.91 0.28
CA GLY A 52 5.13 5.68 -0.49
C GLY A 52 4.09 5.59 -1.62
N ALA A 53 3.37 6.67 -1.90
CA ALA A 53 2.36 6.83 -2.94
C ALA A 53 2.53 8.20 -3.63
N GLU A 54 1.78 8.46 -4.70
CA GLU A 54 1.69 9.81 -5.28
C GLU A 54 0.54 10.61 -4.66
N ASN A 55 0.54 11.92 -4.89
CA ASN A 55 -0.51 12.84 -4.44
C ASN A 55 -1.46 13.27 -5.56
N THR A 56 -1.48 12.54 -6.67
CA THR A 56 -2.41 12.74 -7.79
C THR A 56 -3.59 11.77 -7.67
N PRO A 57 -4.75 12.08 -8.29
CA PRO A 57 -5.90 11.17 -8.26
C PRO A 57 -5.62 9.80 -8.86
N VAL A 58 -4.88 9.75 -9.97
CA VAL A 58 -4.53 8.51 -10.69
C VAL A 58 -3.11 8.60 -11.21
N SER A 59 -2.46 7.44 -11.32
CA SER A 59 -1.08 7.35 -11.82
C SER A 59 -0.99 7.65 -13.31
N THR A 60 0.06 8.37 -13.72
CA THR A 60 0.41 8.56 -15.14
C THR A 60 1.51 7.59 -15.53
N GLY A 61 1.22 6.64 -16.42
CA GLY A 61 2.22 5.71 -16.95
C GLY A 61 2.63 6.04 -18.38
N VAL A 62 3.16 5.04 -19.10
CA VAL A 62 3.80 5.26 -20.41
C VAL A 62 2.86 5.79 -21.50
N LYS A 63 1.54 5.55 -21.36
CA LYS A 63 0.49 5.92 -22.33
C LYS A 63 -0.50 6.96 -21.77
N GLY A 64 -0.13 7.63 -20.67
CA GLY A 64 -0.96 8.63 -20.00
C GLY A 64 -1.60 8.09 -18.72
N ASP A 65 -2.69 8.73 -18.31
CA ASP A 65 -3.34 8.46 -17.02
C ASP A 65 -4.04 7.10 -17.00
N GLY A 66 -3.83 6.37 -15.90
CA GLY A 66 -4.59 5.19 -15.56
C GLY A 66 -5.98 5.54 -15.01
N ILE A 67 -6.61 4.55 -14.37
CA ILE A 67 -7.95 4.69 -13.79
C ILE A 67 -7.97 4.61 -12.26
N ARG A 68 -6.83 4.31 -11.64
CA ARG A 68 -6.71 4.06 -10.21
C ARG A 68 -5.62 4.91 -9.56
N ASN A 69 -5.87 5.31 -8.32
CA ASN A 69 -4.90 5.92 -7.42
C ASN A 69 -3.82 4.90 -7.03
N SER A 70 -2.56 5.32 -6.92
CA SER A 70 -1.50 4.42 -6.44
C SER A 70 -1.60 4.21 -4.93
N ILE A 71 -1.54 2.94 -4.52
CA ILE A 71 -1.55 2.57 -3.11
C ILE A 71 -0.13 2.72 -2.55
N THR A 72 0.01 3.17 -1.31
CA THR A 72 1.33 3.24 -0.69
C THR A 72 2.06 1.89 -0.71
N VAL A 73 3.34 1.92 -1.06
CA VAL A 73 4.23 0.76 -0.95
C VAL A 73 4.69 0.51 0.49
N PHE A 74 4.54 1.51 1.38
CA PHE A 74 4.91 1.35 2.78
C PHE A 74 3.98 0.35 3.47
N ASN A 75 4.58 -0.58 4.21
CA ASN A 75 3.90 -1.73 4.82
C ASN A 75 3.19 -2.67 3.81
N ALA A 76 3.47 -2.59 2.51
CA ALA A 76 2.82 -3.46 1.52
C ALA A 76 3.08 -4.96 1.78
N ALA A 77 4.25 -5.29 2.35
CA ALA A 77 4.60 -6.64 2.78
C ALA A 77 3.72 -7.22 3.91
N LEU A 78 2.98 -6.36 4.62
CA LEU A 78 2.04 -6.80 5.66
C LEU A 78 0.64 -7.12 5.12
N ASN A 79 0.42 -6.95 3.82
CA ASN A 79 -0.83 -7.32 3.16
C ASN A 79 -0.90 -8.84 2.94
N TYR A 80 -2.12 -9.38 2.92
CA TYR A 80 -2.38 -10.74 2.46
C TYR A 80 -2.94 -10.78 1.04
N ARG A 81 -3.63 -9.70 0.63
CA ARG A 81 -4.12 -9.50 -0.73
C ARG A 81 -3.43 -8.26 -1.33
N PHE A 82 -3.26 -8.27 -2.63
CA PHE A 82 -2.52 -7.27 -3.37
C PHE A 82 -3.41 -6.64 -4.46
N LEU A 83 -3.01 -5.46 -4.97
CA LEU A 83 -3.73 -4.60 -5.90
C LEU A 83 -5.04 -4.06 -5.29
N TRP A 84 -5.75 -3.21 -6.02
CA TRP A 84 -7.07 -2.72 -5.58
C TRP A 84 -8.14 -3.80 -5.65
N ASP A 85 -8.01 -4.81 -6.52
CA ASP A 85 -8.96 -5.91 -6.70
C ASP A 85 -8.69 -7.14 -5.82
N GLY A 86 -7.55 -7.19 -5.14
CA GLY A 86 -7.21 -8.30 -4.25
C GLY A 86 -6.94 -9.62 -4.97
N THR A 87 -6.55 -9.57 -6.24
CA THR A 87 -6.36 -10.76 -7.10
C THR A 87 -5.11 -11.55 -6.72
N GLU A 88 -4.06 -10.84 -6.33
CA GLU A 88 -2.77 -11.44 -5.98
C GLU A 88 -2.60 -11.64 -4.47
N ASN A 89 -1.78 -12.64 -4.11
CA ASN A 89 -1.53 -13.03 -2.71
C ASN A 89 -0.06 -12.94 -2.30
N THR A 90 0.82 -12.51 -3.21
CA THR A 90 2.24 -12.33 -2.91
C THR A 90 2.77 -11.06 -3.56
N LEU A 91 3.77 -10.43 -2.93
CA LEU A 91 4.51 -9.33 -3.53
C LEU A 91 5.11 -9.75 -4.88
N MET A 92 5.65 -10.96 -4.95
CA MET A 92 6.27 -11.48 -6.17
C MET A 92 5.27 -11.55 -7.33
N ALA A 93 4.03 -11.95 -7.11
CA ALA A 93 3.02 -11.99 -8.16
C ALA A 93 2.49 -10.59 -8.52
N GLN A 94 2.31 -9.70 -7.53
CA GLN A 94 1.81 -8.35 -7.81
C GLN A 94 2.69 -7.58 -8.81
N ILE A 95 4.02 -7.71 -8.75
CA ILE A 95 4.93 -6.93 -9.62
C ILE A 95 4.66 -7.20 -11.11
N ASP A 96 4.08 -8.35 -11.47
CA ASP A 96 3.73 -8.66 -12.86
C ASP A 96 2.67 -7.70 -13.43
N GLY A 97 1.73 -7.25 -12.61
CA GLY A 97 0.66 -6.32 -12.98
C GLY A 97 1.18 -5.02 -13.61
N PRO A 98 1.87 -4.14 -12.86
CA PRO A 98 2.35 -2.86 -13.36
C PRO A 98 3.38 -3.02 -14.50
N ILE A 99 4.20 -4.07 -14.46
CA ILE A 99 5.22 -4.33 -15.50
C ILE A 99 4.56 -4.59 -16.84
N HIS A 100 3.52 -5.43 -16.89
CA HIS A 100 2.86 -5.80 -18.13
C HIS A 100 1.72 -4.87 -18.54
N ASN A 101 1.21 -4.03 -17.64
CA ASN A 101 0.09 -3.16 -17.94
C ASN A 101 0.50 -2.08 -18.96
N PRO A 102 -0.19 -1.99 -20.12
CA PRO A 102 0.15 -1.02 -21.16
C PRO A 102 -0.07 0.44 -20.77
N MET A 103 -0.87 0.70 -19.74
CA MET A 103 -1.08 2.05 -19.19
C MET A 103 -0.07 2.40 -18.09
N GLU A 104 0.71 1.44 -17.59
CA GLU A 104 1.70 1.64 -16.52
C GLU A 104 3.12 1.58 -17.09
N MET A 105 3.81 0.43 -17.05
CA MET A 105 5.19 0.30 -17.54
C MET A 105 5.27 -0.32 -18.95
N ASP A 106 4.22 -0.98 -19.44
CA ASP A 106 4.10 -1.55 -20.81
C ASP A 106 5.31 -2.40 -21.26
N SER A 107 5.89 -3.14 -20.32
CA SER A 107 7.12 -3.89 -20.50
C SER A 107 6.90 -5.40 -20.29
N ASN A 108 7.99 -6.17 -20.34
CA ASN A 108 7.97 -7.58 -19.99
C ASN A 108 9.30 -8.04 -19.41
N TRP A 109 9.26 -9.16 -18.68
CA TRP A 109 10.42 -9.70 -18.00
C TRP A 109 11.56 -10.15 -18.90
N GLN A 110 11.28 -10.56 -20.14
CA GLN A 110 12.31 -10.94 -21.10
C GLN A 110 13.13 -9.70 -21.50
N THR A 111 12.47 -8.59 -21.84
CA THR A 111 13.12 -7.31 -22.13
C THR A 111 13.89 -6.78 -20.92
N ILE A 112 13.26 -6.77 -19.74
CA ILE A 112 13.89 -6.30 -18.50
C ILE A 112 15.12 -7.13 -18.17
N GLN A 113 15.03 -8.46 -18.22
CA GLN A 113 16.17 -9.33 -17.94
C GLN A 113 17.32 -9.05 -18.91
N GLN A 114 17.03 -8.84 -20.20
CA GLN A 114 18.06 -8.53 -21.19
C GLN A 114 18.75 -7.20 -20.86
N TYR A 115 17.99 -6.15 -20.59
CA TYR A 115 18.52 -4.85 -20.18
C TYR A 115 19.40 -4.95 -18.92
N VAL A 116 18.91 -5.63 -17.87
CA VAL A 116 19.66 -5.80 -16.62
C VAL A 116 20.94 -6.61 -16.85
N LYS A 117 20.92 -7.62 -17.74
CA LYS A 117 22.11 -8.40 -18.12
C LYS A 117 23.14 -7.56 -18.88
N GLU A 118 22.72 -6.63 -19.73
CA GLU A 118 23.61 -5.82 -20.56
C GLU A 118 24.19 -4.60 -19.83
N SER A 119 23.55 -4.15 -18.75
CA SER A 119 24.00 -3.02 -17.95
C SER A 119 25.22 -3.37 -17.09
N GLU A 120 26.35 -2.70 -17.33
CA GLU A 120 27.56 -2.83 -16.50
C GLU A 120 27.29 -2.52 -15.02
N HIS A 121 26.40 -1.55 -14.76
CA HIS A 121 25.97 -1.19 -13.40
C HIS A 121 25.33 -2.37 -12.69
N TYR A 122 24.35 -3.03 -13.32
CA TYR A 122 23.67 -4.17 -12.71
C TYR A 122 24.54 -5.42 -12.66
N GLN A 123 25.40 -5.67 -13.65
CA GLN A 123 26.38 -6.75 -13.57
C GLN A 123 27.27 -6.58 -12.33
N ALA A 124 27.81 -5.37 -12.10
CA ALA A 124 28.61 -5.09 -10.92
C ALA A 124 27.80 -5.26 -9.62
N LEU A 125 26.57 -4.77 -9.60
CA LEU A 125 25.70 -4.82 -8.42
C LEU A 125 25.31 -6.26 -8.04
N PHE A 126 24.86 -7.07 -9.00
CA PHE A 126 24.51 -8.48 -8.77
C PHE A 126 25.73 -9.33 -8.39
N ASN A 127 26.93 -9.02 -8.94
CA ASN A 127 28.17 -9.70 -8.56
C ASN A 127 28.62 -9.33 -7.14
N ARG A 128 28.54 -8.06 -6.74
CA ARG A 128 28.99 -7.57 -5.44
C ARG A 128 28.06 -7.95 -4.29
N ASP A 129 26.76 -7.76 -4.51
CA ASP A 129 25.78 -7.77 -3.42
C ASP A 129 24.93 -9.04 -3.40
N GLY A 130 24.60 -9.57 -4.57
CA GLY A 130 23.77 -10.77 -4.68
C GLY A 130 24.58 -12.06 -4.63
N GLU A 131 25.76 -12.09 -5.28
CA GLU A 131 26.40 -13.35 -5.68
C GLU A 131 25.42 -14.27 -6.43
N LEU A 132 24.46 -13.67 -7.13
CA LEU A 132 23.32 -14.33 -7.79
C LEU A 132 23.36 -14.09 -9.30
N PRO A 133 22.97 -15.08 -10.12
CA PRO A 133 22.86 -14.88 -11.56
C PRO A 133 21.72 -13.90 -11.89
N ILE A 134 21.91 -13.05 -12.89
CA ILE A 134 20.86 -12.16 -13.39
C ILE A 134 19.83 -13.00 -14.16
N ASN A 135 18.65 -13.19 -13.56
CA ASN A 135 17.49 -13.80 -14.19
C ASN A 135 16.21 -13.16 -13.62
N VAL A 136 15.06 -13.41 -14.27
CA VAL A 136 13.77 -12.85 -13.85
C VAL A 136 13.46 -13.09 -12.37
N HIS A 137 13.70 -14.31 -11.87
CA HIS A 137 13.41 -14.65 -10.47
C HIS A 137 14.24 -13.81 -9.50
N ASN A 138 15.54 -13.65 -9.74
CA ASN A 138 16.42 -12.89 -8.86
C ASN A 138 16.19 -11.37 -8.95
N ILE A 139 15.80 -10.87 -10.13
CA ILE A 139 15.38 -9.46 -10.30
C ILE A 139 14.11 -9.20 -9.46
N LYS A 140 13.09 -10.05 -9.60
CA LYS A 140 11.86 -9.93 -8.80
C LYS A 140 12.15 -10.07 -7.31
N SER A 141 12.99 -11.03 -6.91
CA SER A 141 13.35 -11.25 -5.50
C SER A 141 14.04 -10.04 -4.90
N ALA A 142 14.96 -9.39 -5.63
CA ALA A 142 15.59 -8.15 -5.19
C ALA A 142 14.58 -7.04 -4.93
N ILE A 143 13.63 -6.82 -5.86
CA ILE A 143 12.56 -5.82 -5.70
C ILE A 143 11.67 -6.16 -4.49
N VAL A 144 11.31 -7.44 -4.32
CA VAL A 144 10.51 -7.90 -3.18
C VAL A 144 11.24 -7.64 -1.87
N GLU A 145 12.51 -8.02 -1.76
CA GLU A 145 13.33 -7.80 -0.56
C GLU A 145 13.37 -6.33 -0.16
N PHE A 146 13.52 -5.44 -1.16
CA PHE A 146 13.46 -4.00 -0.92
C PHE A 146 12.09 -3.56 -0.38
N VAL A 147 11.00 -4.02 -0.99
CA VAL A 147 9.63 -3.68 -0.55
C VAL A 147 9.30 -4.26 0.83
N GLU A 148 9.84 -5.43 1.19
CA GLU A 148 9.73 -6.00 2.53
C GLU A 148 10.42 -5.14 3.60
N GLY A 149 11.49 -4.43 3.21
CA GLY A 149 12.18 -3.43 4.01
C GLY A 149 11.40 -2.14 4.24
N LEU A 150 10.36 -1.86 3.44
CA LEU A 150 9.58 -0.61 3.51
C LEU A 150 8.48 -0.62 4.60
N GLN A 151 8.73 -1.29 5.72
CA GLN A 151 7.83 -1.23 6.89
C GLN A 151 8.08 0.05 7.71
N THR A 152 7.04 0.55 8.36
CA THR A 152 7.08 1.78 9.17
C THR A 152 6.71 1.49 10.63
N PRO A 153 7.60 0.90 11.45
CA PRO A 153 7.39 0.76 12.88
C PRO A 153 7.38 2.12 13.59
N GLY A 154 6.87 2.18 14.81
CA GLY A 154 6.98 3.36 15.67
C GLY A 154 5.82 4.35 15.59
N ALA A 155 4.67 3.97 15.04
CA ALA A 155 3.47 4.78 15.17
C ALA A 155 3.04 4.89 16.65
N PRO A 156 2.52 6.05 17.12
CA PRO A 156 1.99 6.18 18.48
C PRO A 156 0.96 5.10 18.83
N PHE A 157 0.11 4.70 17.88
CA PHE A 157 -0.86 3.64 18.10
C PHE A 157 -0.21 2.27 18.33
N ASP A 158 0.93 1.97 17.71
CA ASP A 158 1.65 0.72 17.98
C ASP A 158 2.15 0.67 19.43
N ALA A 159 2.68 1.80 19.94
CA ALA A 159 3.08 1.92 21.34
C ALA A 159 1.87 1.82 22.30
N TYR A 160 0.73 2.39 21.94
CA TYR A 160 -0.51 2.24 22.69
C TYR A 160 -0.94 0.77 22.80
N LEU A 161 -0.88 0.00 21.70
CA LEU A 161 -1.19 -1.43 21.70
C LEU A 161 -0.22 -2.26 22.56
N LEU A 162 1.00 -1.76 22.80
CA LEU A 162 1.99 -2.35 23.70
C LEU A 162 1.79 -1.94 25.18
N GLY A 163 0.76 -1.17 25.49
CA GLY A 163 0.40 -0.77 26.85
C GLY A 163 0.89 0.63 27.27
N TYR A 164 1.57 1.37 26.39
CA TYR A 164 2.01 2.74 26.67
C TYR A 164 0.86 3.74 26.43
N THR A 165 -0.18 3.69 27.26
CA THR A 165 -1.44 4.42 26.99
C THR A 165 -1.32 5.95 26.93
N HIS A 166 -0.31 6.52 27.57
CA HIS A 166 -0.07 7.98 27.63
C HIS A 166 0.47 8.59 26.33
N VAL A 167 0.83 7.76 25.33
CA VAL A 167 1.30 8.23 24.03
C VAL A 167 0.18 8.77 23.14
N LEU A 168 -1.08 8.43 23.45
CA LEU A 168 -2.25 8.95 22.76
C LEU A 168 -2.92 10.05 23.57
N SER A 169 -3.45 11.06 22.87
CA SER A 169 -4.34 12.03 23.47
C SER A 169 -5.70 11.41 23.82
N GLU A 170 -6.45 12.05 24.72
CA GLU A 170 -7.82 11.62 25.03
C GLU A 170 -8.71 11.57 23.78
N GLN A 171 -8.50 12.49 22.83
CA GLN A 171 -9.23 12.51 21.57
C GLN A 171 -8.93 11.27 20.71
N GLN A 172 -7.66 10.89 20.60
CA GLN A 172 -7.26 9.68 19.87
C GLN A 172 -7.82 8.42 20.50
N ILE A 173 -7.89 8.36 21.83
CA ILE A 173 -8.49 7.24 22.56
C ILE A 173 -10.00 7.16 22.29
N ARG A 174 -10.72 8.29 22.29
CA ARG A 174 -12.14 8.32 21.89
C ARG A 174 -12.31 7.90 20.44
N GLY A 175 -11.46 8.39 19.54
CA GLY A 175 -11.43 8.01 18.12
C GLY A 175 -11.29 6.52 17.89
N TRP A 176 -10.35 5.88 18.58
CA TRP A 176 -10.18 4.43 18.53
C TRP A 176 -11.43 3.69 19.01
N LYS A 177 -12.02 4.12 20.13
CA LYS A 177 -13.27 3.55 20.64
C LYS A 177 -14.42 3.72 19.63
N THR A 178 -14.57 4.89 19.03
CA THR A 178 -15.59 5.14 17.99
C THR A 178 -15.35 4.25 16.78
N PHE A 179 -14.11 4.15 16.30
CA PHE A 179 -13.73 3.27 15.19
C PHE A 179 -14.10 1.79 15.43
N GLN A 180 -13.88 1.29 16.65
CA GLN A 180 -14.28 -0.06 17.05
C GLN A 180 -15.80 -0.22 17.10
N THR A 181 -16.48 0.66 17.83
CA THR A 181 -17.93 0.55 18.09
C THR A 181 -18.81 0.85 16.88
N SER A 182 -18.34 1.68 15.95
CA SER A 182 -19.02 1.91 14.66
C SER A 182 -18.86 0.73 13.69
N GLY A 183 -17.89 -0.17 13.91
CA GLY A 183 -17.69 -1.37 13.10
C GLY A 183 -16.59 -1.27 12.04
N CYS A 184 -15.83 -0.17 11.97
CA CYS A 184 -14.74 -0.02 10.99
C CYS A 184 -13.67 -1.11 11.14
N VAL A 185 -13.41 -1.52 12.39
CA VAL A 185 -12.45 -2.60 12.73
C VAL A 185 -12.83 -3.96 12.16
N GLN A 186 -14.08 -4.19 11.74
CA GLN A 186 -14.48 -5.48 11.14
C GLN A 186 -13.81 -5.73 9.78
N CYS A 187 -13.50 -4.66 9.05
CA CYS A 187 -12.79 -4.74 7.76
C CYS A 187 -11.31 -4.35 7.92
N HIS A 188 -11.05 -3.31 8.72
CA HIS A 188 -9.73 -2.74 8.93
C HIS A 188 -9.08 -3.31 10.19
N GLN A 189 -8.56 -4.53 10.06
CA GLN A 189 -7.96 -5.31 11.14
C GLN A 189 -6.57 -5.87 10.78
N GLY A 190 -5.98 -6.60 11.71
CA GLY A 190 -4.67 -7.23 11.60
C GLY A 190 -3.52 -6.24 11.79
N LYS A 191 -2.31 -6.69 11.44
CA LYS A 191 -1.10 -5.89 11.63
C LYS A 191 -1.10 -4.63 10.75
N ASN A 192 -1.70 -4.67 9.55
CA ASN A 192 -1.76 -3.52 8.64
C ASN A 192 -3.08 -2.72 8.73
N ILE A 193 -3.99 -3.07 9.65
CA ILE A 193 -5.28 -2.37 9.82
C ILE A 193 -6.04 -2.29 8.48
N GLY A 194 -6.16 -3.44 7.82
CA GLY A 194 -6.53 -3.59 6.41
C GLY A 194 -5.55 -4.53 5.69
N GLY A 195 -5.65 -4.60 4.36
CA GLY A 195 -4.71 -5.34 3.53
C GLY A 195 -5.02 -6.83 3.32
N ALA A 196 -5.99 -7.40 4.02
CA ALA A 196 -6.28 -8.83 3.98
C ALA A 196 -7.63 -9.19 3.36
N MET A 197 -8.64 -8.33 3.54
CA MET A 197 -10.00 -8.62 3.10
C MET A 197 -10.30 -8.00 1.75
N ILE A 198 -11.26 -8.59 1.06
CA ILE A 198 -11.92 -8.04 -0.12
C ILE A 198 -13.36 -7.76 0.29
N GLN A 199 -13.83 -6.54 0.06
CA GLN A 199 -15.15 -6.07 0.47
C GLN A 199 -15.80 -5.26 -0.65
N ARG A 200 -17.12 -5.17 -0.60
CA ARG A 200 -17.88 -4.41 -1.59
C ARG A 200 -17.82 -2.91 -1.30
N PHE A 201 -17.58 -2.10 -2.33
CA PHE A 201 -17.67 -0.66 -2.28
C PHE A 201 -18.74 -0.15 -3.27
N ALA A 202 -19.99 0.09 -2.88
CA ALA A 202 -20.52 0.18 -1.53
C ALA A 202 -21.82 -0.61 -1.29
N TYR A 203 -22.17 -0.82 0.00
CA TYR A 203 -23.34 -1.58 0.45
C TYR A 203 -24.62 -0.73 0.52
N PHE A 204 -24.52 0.54 0.95
CA PHE A 204 -25.68 1.40 1.27
C PHE A 204 -25.84 2.62 0.34
N LYS A 205 -25.28 2.56 -0.89
CA LYS A 205 -25.39 3.64 -1.90
C LYS A 205 -26.17 3.13 -3.12
N ASP A 206 -26.94 4.03 -3.75
CA ASP A 206 -27.52 3.77 -5.07
C ASP A 206 -26.41 3.48 -6.10
N LYS A 207 -26.71 2.59 -7.06
CA LYS A 207 -25.74 2.13 -8.07
C LYS A 207 -25.14 3.33 -8.82
N PRO A 208 -23.81 3.53 -8.80
CA PRO A 208 -23.17 4.57 -9.61
C PRO A 208 -23.33 4.26 -11.11
N VAL A 209 -23.38 5.31 -11.93
CA VAL A 209 -23.82 5.25 -13.33
C VAL A 209 -22.77 4.66 -14.27
N VAL A 210 -21.46 4.84 -14.03
CA VAL A 210 -20.35 4.09 -14.66
C VAL A 210 -19.14 4.26 -13.74
N GLU A 211 -18.67 3.20 -13.08
CA GLU A 211 -17.50 3.22 -12.18
C GLU A 211 -16.66 1.95 -12.41
N ASP A 212 -15.35 2.04 -12.11
CA ASP A 212 -14.42 0.90 -11.96
C ASP A 212 -15.14 -0.26 -11.27
N SER A 213 -15.32 -1.38 -11.97
CA SER A 213 -16.07 -2.52 -11.45
C SER A 213 -15.25 -3.35 -10.44
N GLY A 214 -14.06 -2.88 -10.07
CA GLY A 214 -13.19 -3.50 -9.10
C GLY A 214 -12.69 -4.84 -9.60
N ARG A 215 -12.90 -5.87 -8.79
CA ARG A 215 -12.51 -7.25 -9.09
C ARG A 215 -13.14 -7.83 -10.36
N GLN A 216 -14.34 -7.39 -10.75
CA GLN A 216 -14.96 -7.85 -12.00
C GLN A 216 -14.14 -7.49 -13.26
N LEU A 217 -13.25 -6.50 -13.23
CA LEU A 217 -12.40 -6.20 -14.40
C LEU A 217 -11.48 -7.36 -14.79
N VAL A 218 -11.23 -8.29 -13.87
CA VAL A 218 -10.31 -9.43 -14.10
C VAL A 218 -10.99 -10.79 -13.90
N THR A 219 -12.28 -10.83 -13.59
CA THR A 219 -13.04 -12.07 -13.43
C THR A 219 -14.29 -12.10 -14.29
N ILE A 220 -14.79 -13.30 -14.57
CA ILE A 220 -15.96 -13.51 -15.43
C ILE A 220 -17.29 -13.43 -14.66
N GLU A 221 -17.24 -13.27 -13.33
CA GLU A 221 -18.39 -13.38 -12.44
C GLU A 221 -18.97 -12.00 -12.12
N ASP A 222 -20.26 -11.79 -12.44
CA ASP A 222 -20.94 -10.51 -12.15
C ASP A 222 -21.13 -10.25 -10.65
N GLU A 223 -21.05 -11.31 -9.84
CA GLU A 223 -21.16 -11.23 -8.38
C GLU A 223 -19.97 -10.54 -7.71
N GLU A 224 -18.80 -10.48 -8.37
CA GLU A 224 -17.60 -9.80 -7.87
C GLU A 224 -17.53 -8.32 -8.26
N ARG A 225 -18.61 -7.78 -8.82
CA ARG A 225 -18.71 -6.37 -9.18
C ARG A 225 -18.65 -5.47 -7.95
N PHE A 226 -17.77 -4.46 -8.04
CA PHE A 226 -17.46 -3.47 -7.02
C PHE A 226 -16.81 -4.04 -5.76
N TYR A 227 -16.16 -5.19 -5.87
CA TYR A 227 -15.30 -5.68 -4.80
C TYR A 227 -13.89 -5.13 -4.94
N PHE A 228 -13.37 -4.63 -3.82
CA PHE A 228 -12.04 -4.08 -3.70
C PHE A 228 -11.38 -4.64 -2.45
N ARG A 229 -10.05 -4.74 -2.49
CA ARG A 229 -9.27 -4.99 -1.29
C ARG A 229 -9.45 -3.82 -0.32
N VAL A 230 -9.66 -4.15 0.94
CA VAL A 230 -9.64 -3.18 2.04
C VAL A 230 -8.23 -2.63 2.18
N ALA A 231 -8.03 -1.34 1.89
CA ALA A 231 -6.73 -0.70 1.99
C ALA A 231 -6.22 -0.65 3.44
N SER A 232 -4.88 -0.61 3.60
CA SER A 232 -4.26 -0.36 4.90
C SER A 232 -4.60 1.05 5.37
N LEU A 233 -4.81 1.21 6.68
CA LEU A 233 -4.96 2.53 7.30
C LEU A 233 -3.65 3.04 7.93
N ARG A 234 -2.55 2.29 7.86
CA ARG A 234 -1.26 2.79 8.33
C ARG A 234 -0.79 3.93 7.45
N ASN A 235 -0.35 5.01 8.09
CA ASN A 235 0.03 6.27 7.42
C ASN A 235 -1.09 6.92 6.58
N VAL A 236 -2.36 6.53 6.76
CA VAL A 236 -3.46 7.03 5.91
C VAL A 236 -3.62 8.55 5.97
N ALA A 237 -3.30 9.19 7.10
CA ALA A 237 -3.33 10.64 7.23
C ALA A 237 -2.37 11.38 6.29
N LEU A 238 -1.42 10.66 5.67
CA LEU A 238 -0.45 11.22 4.74
C LEU A 238 -0.66 10.78 3.28
N THR A 239 -1.65 9.93 2.98
CA THR A 239 -1.82 9.30 1.64
C THR A 239 -3.05 9.81 0.90
N SER A 240 -3.36 11.11 1.00
CA SER A 240 -4.35 11.73 0.13
C SER A 240 -3.86 11.80 -1.33
N PRO A 241 -4.75 11.70 -2.33
CA PRO A 241 -6.21 11.55 -2.20
C PRO A 241 -6.65 10.10 -1.96
N TYR A 242 -7.87 9.91 -1.45
CA TYR A 242 -8.40 8.64 -0.96
C TYR A 242 -9.26 7.89 -1.98
N PHE A 243 -9.44 6.60 -1.69
CA PHE A 243 -10.16 5.59 -2.47
C PHE A 243 -9.47 5.21 -3.79
N HIS A 244 -9.98 4.15 -4.43
CA HIS A 244 -9.38 3.58 -5.63
C HIS A 244 -9.29 4.55 -6.79
N ASN A 245 -10.12 5.60 -6.83
CA ASN A 245 -10.14 6.60 -7.88
C ASN A 245 -9.48 7.94 -7.48
N GLY A 246 -8.99 8.07 -6.25
CA GLY A 246 -8.30 9.27 -5.76
C GLY A 246 -9.13 10.55 -5.84
N GLN A 247 -10.45 10.48 -5.71
CA GLN A 247 -11.34 11.64 -5.88
C GLN A 247 -11.68 12.38 -4.57
N VAL A 248 -11.14 11.93 -3.43
CA VAL A 248 -11.47 12.49 -2.11
C VAL A 248 -10.21 12.98 -1.43
N ASP A 249 -10.06 14.28 -1.26
CA ASP A 249 -8.81 14.86 -0.75
C ASP A 249 -8.72 14.85 0.78
N LYS A 250 -9.84 15.03 1.48
CA LYS A 250 -9.88 15.19 2.93
C LYS A 250 -10.18 13.88 3.65
N LEU A 251 -9.43 13.61 4.72
CA LEU A 251 -9.60 12.39 5.51
C LEU A 251 -10.97 12.38 6.20
N SER A 252 -11.43 13.52 6.69
CA SER A 252 -12.78 13.72 7.23
C SER A 252 -13.88 13.28 6.25
N ASP A 253 -13.74 13.63 4.97
CA ASP A 253 -14.72 13.30 3.94
C ASP A 253 -14.67 11.80 3.62
N ALA A 254 -13.47 11.21 3.58
CA ALA A 254 -13.32 9.77 3.42
C ALA A 254 -13.95 8.97 4.58
N ILE A 255 -13.79 9.43 5.83
CA ILE A 255 -14.44 8.84 7.01
C ILE A 255 -15.95 8.91 6.86
N GLN A 256 -16.51 10.08 6.51
CA GLN A 256 -17.95 10.26 6.35
C GLN A 256 -18.52 9.38 5.22
N ILE A 257 -17.80 9.29 4.10
CA ILE A 257 -18.19 8.44 2.97
C ILE A 257 -18.17 6.97 3.39
N MET A 258 -17.14 6.50 4.09
CA MET A 258 -17.08 5.12 4.59
C MET A 258 -18.23 4.84 5.55
N ALA A 259 -18.46 5.71 6.53
CA ALA A 259 -19.55 5.59 7.49
C ALA A 259 -20.92 5.47 6.77
N LYS A 260 -21.19 6.35 5.82
CA LYS A 260 -22.45 6.36 5.07
C LYS A 260 -22.62 5.14 4.16
N THR A 261 -21.57 4.81 3.41
CA THR A 261 -21.69 3.86 2.30
C THR A 261 -21.44 2.41 2.71
N GLN A 262 -20.65 2.18 3.77
CA GLN A 262 -20.36 0.85 4.30
C GLN A 262 -21.22 0.47 5.48
N LEU A 263 -21.59 1.44 6.33
CA LEU A 263 -22.30 1.17 7.60
C LEU A 263 -23.72 1.74 7.62
N GLY A 264 -24.11 2.54 6.62
CA GLY A 264 -25.43 3.16 6.56
C GLY A 264 -25.65 4.25 7.62
N ILE A 265 -24.58 4.77 8.22
CA ILE A 265 -24.64 5.77 9.30
C ILE A 265 -24.21 7.15 8.80
N THR A 266 -24.89 8.19 9.26
CA THR A 266 -24.40 9.57 9.15
C THR A 266 -23.70 9.90 10.46
N MET A 267 -22.38 10.06 10.42
CA MET A 267 -21.58 10.41 11.58
C MET A 267 -21.66 11.93 11.83
N ASN A 268 -21.61 12.35 13.09
CA ASN A 268 -21.54 13.76 13.46
C ASN A 268 -20.07 14.25 13.42
N ASP A 269 -19.88 15.56 13.37
CA ASP A 269 -18.55 16.17 13.18
C ASP A 269 -17.57 15.81 14.31
N GLU A 270 -18.05 15.67 15.55
CA GLU A 270 -17.23 15.29 16.71
C GLU A 270 -16.67 13.86 16.55
N ASN A 271 -17.51 12.89 16.17
CA ASN A 271 -17.05 11.52 15.93
C ASN A 271 -16.11 11.43 14.72
N VAL A 272 -16.35 12.20 13.67
CA VAL A 272 -15.43 12.27 12.51
C VAL A 272 -14.08 12.81 12.96
N ALA A 273 -14.04 13.91 13.71
CA ALA A 273 -12.82 14.50 14.22
C ALA A 273 -12.06 13.56 15.18
N ASP A 274 -12.79 12.85 16.05
CA ASP A 274 -12.22 11.84 16.95
C ASP A 274 -11.58 10.69 16.14
N ILE A 275 -12.27 10.12 15.15
CA ILE A 275 -11.71 9.08 14.27
C ILE A 275 -10.50 9.60 13.49
N GLU A 276 -10.58 10.81 12.94
CA GLU A 276 -9.48 11.42 12.21
C GLU A 276 -8.23 11.56 13.09
N ALA A 277 -8.39 12.02 14.34
CA ALA A 277 -7.29 12.08 15.30
C ALA A 277 -6.70 10.68 15.56
N PHE A 278 -7.53 9.65 15.70
CA PHE A 278 -7.07 8.27 15.80
C PHE A 278 -6.28 7.85 14.55
N LEU A 279 -6.78 8.11 13.34
CA LEU A 279 -6.08 7.74 12.10
C LEU A 279 -4.73 8.46 11.96
N GLN A 280 -4.61 9.70 12.46
CA GLN A 280 -3.32 10.39 12.55
C GLN A 280 -2.32 9.65 13.45
N SER A 281 -2.79 8.99 14.53
CA SER A 281 -1.93 8.18 15.41
C SER A 281 -1.38 6.90 14.77
N LEU A 282 -1.88 6.53 13.58
CA LEU A 282 -1.37 5.42 12.77
C LEU A 282 -0.18 5.82 11.87
N THR A 283 0.23 7.08 11.94
CA THR A 283 1.36 7.60 11.18
C THR A 283 2.67 7.29 11.89
N ALA A 284 3.58 6.64 11.18
CA ALA A 284 4.92 6.30 11.64
C ALA A 284 5.98 7.08 10.84
N PRO A 285 7.24 7.13 11.32
CA PRO A 285 8.37 7.60 10.54
C PRO A 285 8.54 6.81 9.23
N ARG A 286 9.27 7.42 8.28
CA ARG A 286 9.66 6.75 7.03
C ARG A 286 10.47 5.47 7.31
N PRO A 287 10.43 4.46 6.42
CA PRO A 287 11.20 3.23 6.61
C PRO A 287 12.70 3.50 6.78
N ILE A 288 13.31 2.93 7.81
CA ILE A 288 14.73 3.16 8.14
C ILE A 288 15.68 2.66 7.04
N ILE A 289 15.26 1.67 6.25
CA ILE A 289 16.04 1.17 5.11
C ILE A 289 16.30 2.27 4.06
N LEU A 290 15.39 3.24 3.92
CA LEU A 290 15.59 4.36 3.00
C LEU A 290 16.73 5.26 3.47
N GLU A 291 16.82 5.54 4.77
CA GLU A 291 17.93 6.32 5.33
C GLU A 291 19.27 5.62 5.09
N VAL A 292 19.31 4.29 5.19
CA VAL A 292 20.52 3.52 4.90
C VAL A 292 20.91 3.63 3.42
N LEU A 293 19.97 3.38 2.52
CA LEU A 293 20.22 3.29 1.07
C LEU A 293 20.37 4.64 0.36
N GLU A 294 19.88 5.73 0.96
CA GLU A 294 20.06 7.10 0.45
C GLU A 294 21.43 7.69 0.79
N ASN A 295 22.12 7.15 1.81
CA ASN A 295 23.43 7.61 2.26
C ASN A 295 24.61 6.84 1.65
N GLU A 296 24.35 5.94 0.70
CA GLU A 296 25.35 5.17 -0.07
C GLU A 296 25.71 5.85 -1.39
#